data_AF-A0A4Y2N019-F1
#
_entry.id   AF-A0A4Y2N019-F1
#
_cell.length_a   1.000
_cell.length_b   1.000
_cell.length_c   1.000
_cell.angle_alpha   90.00
_cell.angle_beta   90.00
_cell.angle_gamma   90.00
#
_symmetry.space_group_name_H-M   'P 1'
#
loop_
_entity.id
_entity.type
_entity.pdbx_description
1 polymer ?
#
loop_
_entity_poly.entity_id
_entity_poly.type
_entity_poly.pdbx_seq_one_letter_code
_entity_poly.pdbx_strand_id
1 'polypeptide(L)'
;MVRCMVDSSRSAQRSVIQFLSAEGEHASQIYRRFKEMYREKCLSRCTIIWWCQRYEAERVNIKDLSLPEHAHVVTNSVTISAVDEIIWQNRRITTREIAV
;
A
#
# COMPACT_ATOMS: atom_id res chain seq x y z
N MET A 1 -24.05 -13.65 18.32
CA MET A 1 -22.58 -13.80 18.47
C MET A 1 -22.13 -14.88 17.48
N VAL A 2 -21.76 -14.48 16.27
CA VAL A 2 -21.42 -15.43 15.19
C VAL A 2 -20.05 -16.02 15.48
N ARG A 3 -20.01 -17.27 15.93
CA ARG A 3 -18.79 -18.04 16.06
C ARG A 3 -18.44 -18.61 14.69
N CYS A 4 -18.03 -17.76 13.76
CA CYS A 4 -17.37 -18.26 12.55
C CYS A 4 -16.13 -19.02 13.00
N MET A 5 -15.91 -20.23 12.48
CA MET A 5 -14.63 -20.93 12.57
C MET A 5 -13.56 -19.99 11.99
N VAL A 6 -12.92 -19.23 12.87
CA VAL A 6 -11.81 -18.38 12.46
C VAL A 6 -10.68 -19.33 12.10
N ASP A 7 -10.21 -19.23 10.85
CA ASP A 7 -9.03 -19.97 10.44
C ASP A 7 -7.89 -19.60 11.40
N SER A 8 -7.33 -20.62 12.05
CA SER A 8 -6.24 -20.44 13.02
C SER A 8 -4.88 -20.32 12.33
N SER A 9 -4.84 -20.32 11.00
CA SER A 9 -3.62 -20.11 10.23
C SER A 9 -2.92 -18.80 10.63
N ARG A 10 -1.58 -18.81 10.50
CA ARG A 10 -0.75 -17.62 10.82
C ARG A 10 -1.09 -16.42 9.93
N SER A 11 -1.52 -16.67 8.69
CA SER A 11 -1.99 -15.65 7.75
C SER A 11 -3.31 -15.04 8.19
N ALA A 12 -4.30 -15.86 8.56
CA ALA A 12 -5.57 -15.35 9.09
C ALA A 12 -5.36 -14.53 10.36
N GLN A 13 -4.50 -15.01 11.27
CA GLN A 13 -4.13 -14.27 12.47
C GLN A 13 -3.48 -12.91 12.14
N ARG A 14 -2.52 -12.86 11.22
CA ARG A 14 -1.91 -11.60 10.79
C ARG A 14 -2.90 -10.62 10.15
N SER A 15 -3.86 -11.12 9.37
CA SER A 15 -4.91 -10.31 8.74
C SER A 15 -5.79 -9.64 9.81
N VAL A 16 -6.18 -10.38 10.85
CA VAL A 16 -6.95 -9.82 11.98
C VAL A 16 -6.14 -8.75 12.73
N ILE A 17 -4.83 -8.95 12.93
CA ILE A 17 -3.96 -7.93 13.54
C ILE A 17 -3.94 -6.67 12.67
N GLN A 18 -3.77 -6.81 11.36
CA GLN A 18 -3.73 -5.69 10.42
C GLN A 18 -5.04 -4.91 10.42
N PHE A 19 -6.19 -5.60 10.42
CA PHE A 19 -7.51 -4.98 10.48
C PHE A 19 -7.70 -4.17 11.77
N LEU A 20 -7.40 -4.75 12.93
CA LEU A 20 -7.56 -4.08 14.23
C LEU A 20 -6.58 -2.91 14.41
N SER A 21 -5.36 -3.01 13.87
CA SER A 21 -4.43 -1.86 13.82
C SER A 21 -4.99 -0.76 12.91
N ALA A 22 -5.62 -1.10 11.77
CA ALA A 22 -6.24 -0.12 10.88
C ALA A 22 -7.38 0.67 11.56
N GLU A 23 -8.14 0.04 12.46
CA GLU A 23 -9.16 0.70 13.30
C GLU A 23 -8.57 1.69 14.33
N GLY A 24 -7.24 1.71 14.51
CA GLY A 24 -6.56 2.61 15.44
C GLY A 24 -6.60 2.13 16.90
N GLU A 25 -6.88 0.85 17.14
CA GLU A 25 -6.88 0.30 18.50
C GLU A 25 -5.47 0.20 19.08
N HIS A 26 -5.33 0.49 20.37
CA HIS A 26 -4.05 0.33 21.06
C HIS A 26 -3.63 -1.15 21.10
N ALA A 27 -2.34 -1.44 20.94
CA ALA A 27 -1.83 -2.82 20.84
C ALA A 27 -2.21 -3.72 22.03
N SER A 28 -2.40 -3.15 23.23
CA SER A 28 -2.90 -3.89 24.40
C SER A 28 -4.37 -4.31 24.27
N GLN A 29 -5.20 -3.46 23.65
CA GLN A 29 -6.61 -3.72 23.37
C GLN A 29 -6.74 -4.83 22.33
N ILE A 30 -5.92 -4.75 21.28
CA ILE A 30 -5.80 -5.76 20.23
C ILE A 30 -5.44 -7.10 20.85
N TYR A 31 -4.42 -7.17 21.71
CA TYR A 31 -4.02 -8.41 22.39
C TYR A 31 -5.17 -9.04 23.20
N ARG A 32 -5.98 -8.24 23.90
CA ARG A 32 -7.11 -8.75 24.69
C ARG A 32 -8.15 -9.43 23.78
N ARG A 33 -8.55 -8.76 22.70
CA ARG A 33 -9.49 -9.31 21.70
C ARG A 33 -8.92 -10.53 20.99
N PHE A 34 -7.63 -10.49 20.65
CA PHE A 34 -6.94 -11.57 19.97
C PHE A 34 -6.87 -12.84 20.82
N LYS A 35 -6.61 -12.69 22.12
CA LYS A 35 -6.61 -13.78 23.10
C LYS A 35 -7.99 -14.40 23.27
N GLU A 36 -9.06 -13.62 23.21
CA GLU A 36 -10.44 -14.13 23.26
C GLU A 36 -10.80 -14.95 22.01
N MET A 37 -10.34 -14.52 20.83
CA MET A 37 -10.60 -15.18 19.54
C MET A 37 -9.82 -16.49 19.36
N TYR A 38 -8.50 -16.47 19.64
CA TYR A 38 -7.61 -17.58 19.32
C TYR A 38 -7.21 -18.42 20.53
N ARG A 39 -7.43 -17.94 21.76
CA ARG A 39 -7.13 -18.61 23.03
C ARG A 39 -5.71 -19.22 23.04
N GLU A 40 -5.59 -20.54 23.06
CA GLU A 40 -4.31 -21.26 23.08
C GLU A 40 -3.53 -21.12 21.77
N LYS A 41 -4.21 -20.89 20.64
CA LYS A 41 -3.57 -20.73 19.33
C LYS A 41 -3.17 -19.27 19.04
N CYS A 42 -3.36 -18.38 20.01
CA CYS A 42 -3.03 -16.97 19.92
C CYS A 42 -1.52 -16.77 19.80
N LEU A 43 -1.10 -15.92 18.86
CA LEU A 43 0.28 -15.41 18.80
C LEU A 43 0.68 -14.74 20.12
N SER A 44 1.98 -14.74 20.41
CA SER A 44 2.49 -14.12 21.63
C SER A 44 2.21 -12.61 21.66
N ARG A 45 2.10 -12.04 22.86
CA ARG A 45 1.87 -10.60 23.06
C ARG A 45 2.94 -9.76 22.37
N CYS A 46 4.21 -10.16 22.47
CA CYS A 46 5.33 -9.47 21.82
C CYS A 46 5.22 -9.51 20.30
N THR A 47 4.81 -10.65 19.73
CA THR A 47 4.61 -10.79 18.28
C THR A 47 3.50 -9.85 17.79
N ILE A 48 2.38 -9.78 18.51
CA ILE A 48 1.25 -8.91 18.15
C ILE A 48 1.65 -7.44 18.22
N ILE A 49 2.35 -7.01 19.27
CA ILE A 49 2.84 -5.63 19.43
C ILE A 49 3.78 -5.27 18.26
N TRP A 50 4.69 -6.18 17.90
CA TRP A 50 5.61 -5.97 16.79
C TRP A 50 4.87 -5.79 15.45
N TRP A 51 3.82 -6.59 15.17
CA TRP A 51 3.00 -6.42 13.97
C TRP A 51 2.20 -5.12 13.97
N CYS A 52 1.64 -4.72 15.11
CA CYS A 52 0.93 -3.45 15.22
C CYS A 52 1.85 -2.28 14.88
N GLN A 53 3.05 -2.24 15.46
CA GLN A 53 4.05 -1.20 15.17
C GLN A 53 4.44 -1.16 13.70
N ARG A 54 4.61 -2.34 13.08
CA ARG A 54 4.96 -2.44 11.66
C ARG A 54 3.86 -1.86 10.77
N TYR A 55 2.60 -2.23 11.01
CA TYR A 55 1.49 -1.73 10.21
C TYR A 55 1.22 -0.24 10.44
N GLU A 56 1.41 0.26 11.66
CA GLU A 56 1.36 1.70 11.93
C GLU A 56 2.47 2.46 11.18
N ALA A 57 3.69 1.92 11.12
CA ALA A 57 4.77 2.52 10.34
C ALA A 57 4.50 2.47 8.83
N GLU A 58 3.95 1.36 8.32
CA GLU A 58 3.52 1.24 6.91
C GLU A 58 2.40 2.23 6.58
N ARG A 59 1.43 2.50 7.48
CA ARG A 59 0.40 3.54 7.29
C ARG A 59 1.01 4.94 7.16
N VAL A 60 2.00 5.26 7.99
CA VAL A 60 2.66 6.57 7.97
C VAL A 60 3.51 6.76 6.71
N ASN A 61 4.03 5.67 6.14
CA ASN A 61 4.91 5.67 4.97
C ASN A 61 4.17 5.76 3.61
N ILE A 62 2.83 5.66 3.58
CA ILE A 62 2.05 5.78 2.34
C ILE A 62 1.89 7.25 1.89
N LYS A 63 2.14 8.21 2.79
CA LYS A 63 2.26 9.62 2.39
C LYS A 63 3.63 9.85 1.78
N ASP A 64 3.72 9.61 0.47
CA ASP A 64 4.66 10.32 -0.40
C ASP A 64 6.14 9.92 -0.26
N LEU A 65 6.45 8.63 -0.34
CA LEU A 65 7.71 8.25 -0.97
C LEU A 65 7.59 8.59 -2.46
N SER A 66 7.80 9.85 -2.80
CA SER A 66 8.13 10.27 -4.15
C SER A 66 9.33 9.44 -4.58
N LEU A 67 9.07 8.38 -5.36
CA LEU A 67 10.13 7.51 -5.87
C LEU A 67 11.19 8.40 -6.54
N PRO A 68 12.49 8.20 -6.29
CA PRO A 68 13.54 8.89 -7.04
C PRO A 68 13.51 8.60 -8.55
N GLU A 69 12.66 7.67 -8.99
CA GLU A 69 12.47 7.27 -10.39
C GLU A 69 11.46 8.16 -11.13
N HIS A 70 11.73 9.46 -11.21
CA HIS A 70 11.49 10.14 -12.47
C HIS A 70 12.85 10.67 -12.94
N ALA A 71 13.51 9.84 -13.77
CA ALA A 71 14.58 10.30 -14.62
C ALA A 71 14.13 11.60 -15.28
N HIS A 72 15.02 12.61 -15.31
CA HIS A 72 14.77 13.91 -15.92
C HIS A 72 13.97 13.78 -17.22
N VAL A 73 12.65 13.94 -17.13
CA VAL A 73 11.85 14.27 -18.29
C VAL A 73 12.23 15.71 -18.57
N VAL A 74 13.08 15.89 -19.58
CA VAL A 74 13.36 17.19 -20.17
C VAL A 74 12.08 17.62 -20.87
N THR A 75 11.15 18.14 -20.07
CA THR A 75 9.90 18.77 -20.49
C THR A 75 10.26 20.15 -21.03
N ASN A 76 11.05 20.20 -22.11
CA ASN A 76 11.25 21.44 -22.83
C ASN A 76 9.91 21.78 -23.48
N SER A 77 9.24 22.85 -23.05
CA SER A 77 7.97 23.30 -23.62
C SER A 77 8.01 23.46 -25.15
N VAL A 78 9.20 23.74 -25.68
CA VAL A 78 9.52 23.79 -27.10
C VAL A 78 9.29 22.44 -27.79
N THR A 79 9.73 21.33 -27.20
CA THR A 79 9.57 20.00 -27.82
C THR A 79 8.13 19.53 -27.77
N ILE A 80 7.38 19.85 -26.71
CA ILE A 80 5.95 19.53 -26.60
C ILE A 80 5.15 20.31 -27.65
N SER A 81 5.41 21.61 -27.80
CA SER A 81 4.69 22.45 -28.78
C SER A 81 4.94 21.99 -30.22
N ALA A 82 6.18 21.58 -30.54
CA ALA A 82 6.52 21.05 -31.86
C ALA A 82 5.77 19.73 -32.16
N VAL A 83 5.66 18.84 -31.18
CA VAL A 83 4.91 17.58 -31.33
C VAL A 83 3.40 17.86 -31.49
N ASP A 84 2.84 18.80 -30.73
CA ASP A 84 1.42 19.18 -30.83
C ASP A 84 1.08 19.79 -32.21
N GLU A 85 1.96 20.62 -32.77
CA GLU A 85 1.78 21.20 -34.11
C GLU A 85 1.81 20.10 -35.19
N ILE A 86 2.70 19.12 -35.05
CA ILE A 86 2.83 17.98 -35.96
C ILE A 86 1.54 17.11 -35.93
N ILE A 87 0.98 16.84 -34.74
CA ILE A 87 -0.29 16.12 -34.57
C ILE A 87 -1.46 16.90 -35.16
N TRP A 88 -1.45 18.23 -35.02
CA TRP A 88 -2.50 19.08 -35.57
C TRP A 88 -2.54 19.04 -37.09
N GLN A 89 -1.37 19.03 -37.74
CA GLN A 89 -1.28 19.04 -39.20
C GLN A 89 -1.53 17.67 -39.84
N ASN A 90 -1.13 16.56 -39.20
CA ASN A 90 -1.35 15.22 -39.75
C ASN A 90 -1.92 14.26 -38.70
N ARG A 91 -3.17 13.83 -38.90
CA ARG A 91 -3.85 12.87 -38.00
C ARG A 91 -3.41 11.40 -38.15
N ARG A 92 -2.52 11.09 -39.10
CA ARG A 92 -2.04 9.71 -39.39
C ARG A 92 -0.52 9.60 -39.32
N ILE A 93 0.08 10.10 -38.26
CA ILE A 93 1.53 10.02 -38.03
C ILE A 93 1.88 8.73 -37.28
N THR A 94 2.99 8.11 -37.65
CA THR A 94 3.54 6.93 -36.97
C THR A 94 4.65 7.35 -36.00
N THR A 95 4.79 6.69 -34.86
CA THR A 95 5.77 7.01 -33.79
C THR A 95 7.23 7.14 -34.27
N ARG A 96 7.60 6.56 -35.41
CA ARG A 96 8.93 6.68 -36.03
C ARG A 96 9.21 8.06 -36.64
N GLU A 97 8.18 8.80 -37.01
CA GLU A 97 8.29 10.13 -37.62
C GLU A 97 8.43 11.24 -36.56
N ILE A 98 8.07 10.94 -35.31
CA ILE A 98 8.14 11.86 -34.15
C ILE A 98 9.42 11.62 -33.32
N ALA A 99 10.11 10.50 -33.53
CA ALA A 99 11.39 10.24 -32.89
C ALA A 99 12.49 11.12 -33.53
N VAL A 100 12.74 12.28 -32.93
CA VAL A 100 13.87 13.18 -33.22
C VAL A 100 15.10 12.74 -32.44
#